data_AF-A0A2L0EHM3-F1
#
_entry.id   AF-A0A2L0EHM3-F1
#
_cell.length_a   1.000
_cell.length_b   1.000
_cell.length_c   1.000
_cell.angle_alpha   90.00
_cell.angle_beta   90.00
_cell.angle_gamma   90.00
#
_symmetry.space_group_name_H-M   'P 1'
#
loop_
_entity.id
_entity.type
_entity.pdbx_description
1 polymer ?
#
loop_
_entity_poly.entity_id
_entity_poly.type
_entity_poly.pdbx_seq_one_letter_code
_entity_poly.pdbx_strand_id
1 'polypeptide(L)' 'MELLPRAVGRGVAFVPGAAFDADAADVCTLRLSFVTASVEQIDAGIAALAAIIREDLARTTLC' A
#
# COMPACT_ATOMS: atom_id res chain seq x y z
N MET A 1 9.92 -5.26 1.31
CA MET A 1 9.29 -5.30 2.65
C MET A 1 9.23 -3.92 3.33
N GLU A 2 9.37 -2.81 2.58
CA GLU A 2 9.49 -1.46 3.18
C GLU A 2 8.23 -0.59 3.02
N LEU A 3 7.30 -0.93 2.12
CA LEU A 3 6.16 -0.06 1.81
C LEU A 3 5.15 0.01 2.96
N LEU A 4 4.81 -1.13 3.57
CA LEU A 4 3.79 -1.21 4.62
C LEU A 4 4.17 -0.43 5.89
N PRO A 5 5.37 -0.60 6.50
CA PRO A 5 5.75 0.18 7.67
C PRO A 5 5.68 1.70 7.43
N ARG A 6 6.07 2.16 6.24
CA ARG A 6 5.98 3.59 5.87
C ARG A 6 4.54 4.07 5.66
N ALA A 7 3.70 3.24 5.05
CA ALA A 7 2.28 3.54 4.90
C ALA A 7 1.60 3.69 6.25
N VAL A 8 1.88 2.79 7.19
CA VAL A 8 1.34 2.86 8.55
C VAL A 8 1.79 4.15 9.24
N GLY A 9 3.05 4.54 9.11
CA GLY A 9 3.57 5.82 9.61
C GLY A 9 2.89 7.06 9.01
N ARG A 10 2.18 6.92 7.89
CA ARG A 10 1.40 7.97 7.22
C ARG A 10 -0.11 7.78 7.34
N GLY A 11 -0.55 6.91 8.25
CA GLY A 11 -1.98 6.69 8.53
C GLY A 11 -2.69 5.76 7.54
N VAL A 12 -1.97 5.01 6.71
CA VAL A 12 -2.55 4.05 5.75
C VAL A 12 -2.10 2.63 6.10
N ALA A 13 -3.05 1.74 6.34
CA ALA A 13 -2.78 0.31 6.51
C ALA A 13 -3.38 -0.49 5.35
N PHE A 14 -2.67 -1.52 4.89
CA PHE A 14 -3.13 -2.48 3.90
C PHE A 14 -2.54 -3.86 4.18
N VAL A 15 -3.07 -4.89 3.54
CA VAL A 15 -2.50 -6.26 3.65
C VAL A 15 -1.65 -6.55 2.41
N PRO A 16 -0.37 -6.91 2.55
CA PRO A 16 0.44 -7.36 1.42
C PRO A 16 -0.20 -8.59 0.76
N GLY A 17 -0.29 -8.60 -0.57
CA GLY A 17 -0.99 -9.65 -1.31
C GLY A 17 -0.27 -11.00 -1.26
N ALA A 18 1.05 -11.00 -1.02
CA ALA A 18 1.86 -12.22 -0.88
C ALA A 18 1.37 -13.18 0.21
N ALA A 19 0.63 -12.69 1.22
CA ALA A 19 0.04 -13.55 2.25
C ALA A 19 -1.13 -14.42 1.74
N PHE A 20 -1.62 -14.17 0.52
CA PHE A 20 -2.77 -14.83 -0.08
C PHE A 20 -2.40 -15.70 -1.29
N ASP A 21 -1.13 -15.78 -1.65
CA ASP A 21 -0.63 -16.59 -2.76
C ASP A 21 0.09 -17.82 -2.21
N ALA A 22 -0.26 -19.01 -2.70
CA ALA A 22 0.25 -20.28 -2.21
C ALA A 22 1.58 -20.70 -2.85
N ASP A 23 1.93 -20.12 -4.01
CA ASP A 23 3.09 -20.50 -4.81
C ASP A 23 4.03 -19.30 -5.02
N ALA A 24 4.03 -18.73 -6.23
CA ALA A 24 4.94 -17.67 -6.66
C ALA A 24 4.33 -16.29 -6.41
N ALA A 25 4.22 -15.92 -5.13
CA ALA A 25 3.63 -14.68 -4.68
C ALA A 25 4.23 -13.43 -5.36
N ASP A 26 3.39 -12.68 -6.08
CA ASP A 26 3.77 -11.36 -6.57
C ASP A 26 3.77 -10.34 -5.40
N VAL A 27 4.97 -9.88 -5.05
CA VAL A 27 5.19 -8.89 -3.99
C VAL A 27 4.65 -7.50 -4.31
N CYS A 28 4.27 -7.24 -5.56
CA CYS A 28 3.65 -6.00 -6.03
C CYS A 28 2.12 -6.00 -5.90
N THR A 29 1.54 -6.99 -5.22
CA THR A 29 0.10 -7.06 -4.95
C THR A 29 -0.26 -6.60 -3.54
N LEU A 30 -1.45 -6.02 -3.39
CA LEU A 30 -1.99 -5.56 -2.11
C LEU A 30 -3.51 -5.73 -2.05
N ARG A 31 -4.05 -5.90 -0.84
CA ARG A 31 -5.49 -5.97 -0.58
C ARG A 31 -5.94 -4.73 0.20
N LEU A 32 -6.90 -4.01 -0.36
CA LEU A 32 -7.57 -2.88 0.28
C LEU A 32 -8.96 -3.31 0.78
N SER A 33 -9.34 -2.84 1.96
CA SER A 33 -10.67 -3.05 2.53
C SER A 33 -11.27 -1.70 2.88
N PHE A 34 -12.49 -1.47 2.42
CA PHE A 34 -13.23 -0.22 2.63
C PHE A 34 -14.43 -0.39 3.56
N VAL A 35 -14.65 -1.59 4.10
CA VAL A 35 -15.88 -1.97 4.82
C VAL A 35 -16.15 -1.11 6.06
N THR A 36 -15.12 -0.52 6.68
CA THR A 36 -15.24 0.34 7.86
C THR A 36 -14.89 1.81 7.60
N ALA A 37 -14.50 2.18 6.38
CA ALA A 37 -14.03 3.52 6.06
C ALA A 37 -15.16 4.38 5.49
N SER A 38 -15.25 5.65 5.89
CA SER A 38 -16.10 6.64 5.22
C SER A 38 -15.51 7.03 3.85
N VAL A 39 -16.30 7.66 2.98
CA VAL A 39 -15.84 8.13 1.67
C VAL A 39 -14.65 9.08 1.83
N GLU A 40 -14.70 10.00 2.79
CA GLU A 40 -13.63 10.97 3.05
C GLU A 40 -12.34 10.28 3.51
N GLN A 41 -12.46 9.21 4.32
CA GLN A 41 -11.31 8.41 4.75
C GLN A 41 -10.72 7.60 3.59
N ILE A 42 -11.57 7.11 2.68
CA ILE A 42 -11.12 6.42 1.46
C ILE A 42 -10.32 7.39 0.59
N ASP A 43 -10.86 8.58 0.32
CA ASP A 43 -10.20 9.58 -0.52
C ASP A 43 -8.84 10.00 0.06
N ALA A 44 -8.80 10.33 1.35
CA ALA A 44 -7.57 10.69 2.04
C ALA A 44 -6.56 9.52 2.05
N GLY A 45 -7.02 8.31 2.32
CA GLY A 45 -6.19 7.10 2.38
C GLY A 45 -5.59 6.73 1.02
N ILE A 46 -6.38 6.78 -0.05
CA ILE A 46 -5.91 6.52 -1.41
C ILE A 46 -4.93 7.59 -1.88
N ALA A 47 -5.20 8.87 -1.59
CA ALA A 47 -4.29 9.96 -1.94
C ALA A 47 -2.93 9.79 -1.25
N ALA A 48 -2.92 9.46 0.04
CA ALA A 48 -1.71 9.19 0.80
C ALA A 48 -0.97 7.95 0.27
N LEU A 49 -1.68 6.85 0.01
CA LEU A 49 -1.10 5.62 -0.55
C LEU A 49 -0.42 5.88 -1.91
N ALA A 50 -1.10 6.60 -2.80
CA ALA A 50 -0.57 6.92 -4.12
C ALA A 50 0.71 7.77 -4.05
N ALA A 51 0.78 8.72 -3.11
CA ALA A 51 2.01 9.50 -2.89
C ALA A 51 3.18 8.60 -2.46
N ILE A 52 2.95 7.68 -1.54
CA ILE A 52 3.97 6.73 -1.05
C ILE A 52 4.46 5.82 -2.17
N ILE A 53 3.56 5.31 -3.01
CA ILE A 53 3.93 4.47 -4.15
C ILE A 53 4.79 5.25 -5.15
N ARG A 54 4.42 6.50 -5.47
CA ARG A 54 5.24 7.36 -6.35
C ARG A 54 6.63 7.63 -5.78
N GLU A 55 6.73 7.91 -4.48
CA GLU A 55 8.01 8.07 -3.78
C GLU A 55 8.84 6.78 -3.82
N ASP A 56 8.21 5.61 -3.67
CA ASP A 56 8.88 4.32 -3.73
C ASP A 56 9.40 3.98 -5.14
N LEU A 57 8.59 4.21 -6.17
CA LEU A 57 8.99 4.03 -7.57
C LEU A 57 10.14 4.97 -7.96
N ALA A 58 10.10 6.22 -7.53
CA ALA A 58 11.18 7.18 -7.76
C ALA A 58 12.49 6.67 -7.15
N ARG A 59 12.47 6.16 -5.91
CA ARG A 59 13.67 5.63 -5.25
C ARG A 59 14.20 4.36 -5.95
N THR A 60 13.32 3.47 -6.41
CA THR A 60 13.73 2.24 -7.09
C THR A 60 14.33 2.50 -8.47
N THR A 61 13.90 3.58 -9.15
CA THR A 61 14.41 3.96 -10.49
C THR A 61 15.78 4.67 -10.44
N LEU A 62 16.19 5.17 -9.26
CA LEU A 62 17.46 5.89 -9.07
C LEU A 62 18.65 4.98 -8.68
N CYS A 63 18.46 3.66 -8.61
CA CYS A 63 19.50 2.67 -8.31
C CYS A 63 19.93 1.88 -9.56
#